data_AF-A0A938Y0X9-F1
#
_entry.id   AF-A0A938Y0X9-F1
#
_cell.length_a   1.000
_cell.length_b   1.000
_cell.length_c   1.000
_cell.angle_alpha   90.00
_cell.angle_beta   90.00
_cell.angle_gamma   90.00
#
_symmetry.space_group_name_H-M   'P 1'
#
loop_
_entity.id
_entity.type
_entity.pdbx_description
1 polymer ?
#
loop_
_entity_poly.entity_id
_entity_poly.type
_entity_poly.pdbx_seq_one_letter_code
_entity_poly.pdbx_strand_id
1 'polypeptide(L)'
;MRVWEREADGYSIVGRPTAWRIRQPMKNGQWLTVFFRRKRVKGDTKEEIKAWGDIRYVWDVAIHIGKTKRQANRWYHGWSQKDHNRSTGDGSLAALSQALAYIRAFVVGYMGKRDELQIYWSDERRARAYRYLLRYPGFFIDKDRPNAITAWNPSIYEFTGERG
;
A
#
# COMPACT_ATOMS: atom_id res chain seq x y z
N MET A 1 -15.65 6.82 -15.61
CA MET A 1 -15.23 6.71 -14.19
C MET A 1 -15.86 5.44 -13.63
N ARG A 2 -15.09 4.39 -13.30
CA ARG A 2 -15.67 3.16 -12.73
C ARG A 2 -15.48 3.18 -11.21
N VAL A 3 -16.51 3.60 -10.49
CA VAL A 3 -16.61 3.45 -9.03
C VAL A 3 -17.09 2.02 -8.80
N TRP A 4 -16.27 1.20 -8.15
CA TRP A 4 -16.67 -0.14 -7.71
C TRP A 4 -17.13 -0.04 -6.25
N GLU A 5 -18.36 0.41 -6.04
CA GLU A 5 -19.03 0.25 -4.75
C GLU A 5 -19.52 -1.19 -4.65
N ARG A 6 -18.73 -2.05 -3.99
CA ARG A 6 -19.24 -3.33 -3.48
C ARG A 6 -19.48 -3.15 -1.99
N GLU A 7 -20.72 -2.88 -1.60
CA GLU A 7 -21.13 -2.80 -0.19
C GLU A 7 -21.36 -4.17 0.46
N ALA A 8 -21.20 -5.27 -0.29
CA ALA A 8 -21.62 -6.61 0.12
C ALA A 8 -20.96 -7.17 1.40
N ASP A 9 -19.80 -6.64 1.79
CA ASP A 9 -19.06 -7.07 2.99
C ASP A 9 -18.78 -5.91 3.98
N GLY A 10 -19.55 -4.82 3.87
CA GLY A 10 -19.45 -3.65 4.76
C GLY A 10 -18.23 -2.75 4.53
N TYR A 11 -17.40 -3.00 3.51
CA TYR A 11 -16.34 -2.09 3.09
C TYR A 11 -16.72 -1.30 1.82
N SER A 12 -16.05 -0.19 1.56
CA SER A 12 -16.23 0.62 0.35
C SER A 12 -14.88 0.85 -0.34
N ILE A 13 -14.87 0.71 -1.67
CA ILE A 13 -13.70 0.97 -2.51
C ILE A 13 -13.98 2.19 -3.39
N VAL A 14 -13.08 3.17 -3.35
CA VAL A 14 -13.11 4.33 -4.25
C VAL A 14 -11.79 4.37 -5.00
N GLY A 15 -11.83 4.15 -6.31
CA GLY A 15 -10.64 4.04 -7.17
C GLY A 15 -10.61 5.05 -8.31
N ARG A 16 -9.42 5.60 -8.57
CA ARG A 16 -8.99 6.32 -9.77
C ARG A 16 -7.66 5.71 -10.22
N PRO A 17 -7.24 5.85 -11.50
CA PRO A 17 -5.98 5.26 -11.98
C PRO A 17 -4.73 5.58 -11.14
N THR A 18 -4.73 6.72 -10.44
CA THR A 18 -3.61 7.18 -9.61
C THR A 18 -3.86 7.13 -8.10
N ALA A 19 -5.07 6.75 -7.67
CA ALA A 19 -5.40 6.75 -6.24
C ALA A 19 -6.56 5.80 -5.94
N TRP A 20 -6.36 4.88 -5.00
CA TRP A 20 -7.38 3.99 -4.50
C TRP A 20 -7.54 4.16 -3.01
N ARG A 21 -8.74 3.88 -2.52
CA ARG A 21 -9.02 3.88 -1.08
C ARG A 21 -10.02 2.81 -0.75
N ILE A 22 -9.70 2.03 0.27
CA ILE A 22 -10.58 1.01 0.86
C ILE A 22 -10.93 1.47 2.26
N ARG A 23 -12.21 1.38 2.64
CA ARG A 23 -12.69 1.77 3.97
C ARG A 23 -13.57 0.68 4.55
N GLN A 24 -13.36 0.34 5.81
CA GLN A 24 -14.16 -0.66 6.52
C GLN A 24 -14.45 -0.20 7.96
N PRO A 25 -15.71 -0.31 8.43
CA PRO A 25 -16.03 -0.18 9.84
C PRO A 25 -15.54 -1.42 10.60
N MET A 26 -14.92 -1.19 11.75
CA MET A 26 -14.39 -2.22 12.63
C MET A 26 -15.37 -2.48 13.78
N LYS A 27 -15.33 -3.69 14.36
CA LYS A 27 -16.23 -4.09 15.46
C LYS A 27 -16.13 -3.19 16.70
N ASN A 28 -14.99 -2.53 16.90
CA ASN A 28 -14.76 -1.60 18.01
C ASN A 28 -15.27 -0.16 17.73
N GLY A 29 -16.07 0.05 16.68
CA GLY A 29 -16.62 1.35 16.31
C GLY A 29 -15.65 2.29 15.58
N GLN A 30 -14.42 1.85 15.31
CA GLN A 30 -13.47 2.59 14.47
C GLN A 30 -13.68 2.30 12.99
N TRP A 31 -13.04 3.11 12.15
CA TRP A 31 -12.90 2.95 10.72
C TRP A 31 -11.45 2.68 10.37
N LEU A 32 -11.22 1.57 9.68
CA LEU A 32 -10.01 1.33 8.93
C LEU A 32 -10.14 2.00 7.57
N THR A 33 -9.13 2.79 7.18
CA THR A 33 -9.00 3.33 5.82
C THR A 33 -7.60 3.04 5.29
N VAL A 34 -7.51 2.33 4.17
CA VAL A 34 -6.26 2.08 3.46
C VAL A 34 -6.27 2.91 2.18
N PHE A 35 -5.27 3.77 2.02
CA PHE A 35 -5.05 4.58 0.85
C PHE A 35 -3.91 4.00 0.03
N PHE A 36 -4.08 3.96 -1.29
CA PHE A 36 -3.05 3.64 -2.26
C PHE A 36 -2.90 4.85 -3.17
N ARG A 37 -1.69 5.34 -3.35
CA ARG A 37 -1.41 6.47 -4.24
C ARG A 37 -0.32 6.09 -5.23
N ARG A 38 -0.62 6.16 -6.52
CA ARG A 38 0.35 5.90 -7.58
C ARG A 38 1.10 7.17 -7.93
N LYS A 39 2.43 7.10 -7.96
CA LYS A 39 3.30 8.12 -8.54
C LYS A 39 4.06 7.53 -9.72
N ARG A 40 4.29 8.35 -10.73
CA ARG A 40 5.18 8.03 -11.85
C ARG A 40 6.60 8.34 -11.42
N VAL A 41 7.52 7.40 -11.59
CA VAL A 41 8.94 7.54 -11.27
C VAL A 41 9.72 7.27 -12.55
N LYS A 42 10.60 8.19 -12.93
CA LYS A 42 11.51 7.96 -14.04
C LYS A 42 12.66 7.08 -13.56
N GLY A 43 13.14 6.18 -14.42
CA GLY A 43 14.39 5.46 -14.15
C GLY A 43 15.54 6.44 -14.24
N ASP A 44 16.41 6.43 -13.24
CA ASP A 44 17.55 7.36 -13.16
C ASP A 44 18.86 6.68 -13.61
N THR A 45 18.91 5.34 -13.63
CA THR A 45 20.07 4.56 -14.09
C THR A 45 19.77 3.69 -15.31
N LYS A 46 20.81 3.34 -16.08
CA LYS A 46 20.69 2.44 -17.23
C LYS A 46 20.16 1.06 -16.81
N GLU A 47 20.53 0.60 -15.61
CA GLU A 47 20.09 -0.66 -15.03
C GLU A 47 18.60 -0.60 -14.67
N GLU A 48 18.12 0.50 -14.10
CA GLU A 48 16.70 0.70 -13.81
C GLU A 48 15.87 0.78 -15.09
N ILE A 49 16.35 1.52 -16.09
CA ILE A 49 15.69 1.64 -17.40
C ILE A 49 15.62 0.28 -18.11
N LYS A 50 16.69 -0.52 -18.06
CA LYS A 50 16.70 -1.87 -18.64
C LYS A 50 15.70 -2.80 -17.95
N ALA A 51 15.55 -2.70 -16.62
CA ALA A 51 14.66 -3.55 -15.85
C ALA A 51 13.18 -3.14 -15.95
N TRP A 52 12.88 -1.84 -15.94
CA TRP A 52 11.52 -1.31 -15.79
C TRP A 52 11.01 -0.49 -16.98
N GLY A 53 11.88 -0.20 -17.95
CA GLY A 53 11.71 0.88 -18.92
C GLY A 53 11.97 2.25 -18.31
N ASP A 54 11.87 3.30 -19.12
CA ASP A 54 12.09 4.70 -18.68
C ASP A 54 11.16 5.17 -17.56
N ILE A 55 10.08 4.42 -17.32
CA ILE A 55 9.01 4.80 -16.40
C ILE A 55 8.56 3.57 -15.61
N ARG A 56 8.71 3.66 -14.29
CA ARG A 56 8.02 2.79 -13.34
C ARG A 56 6.96 3.56 -12.57
N TYR A 57 6.05 2.83 -11.94
CA TYR A 57 5.00 3.40 -11.12
C TYR A 57 5.11 2.85 -9.71
N VAL A 58 5.02 3.73 -8.71
CA VAL A 58 5.11 3.35 -7.31
C VAL A 58 3.80 3.66 -6.62
N TRP A 59 3.21 2.65 -6.00
CA TRP A 59 2.04 2.73 -5.15
C TRP A 59 2.49 2.92 -3.69
N ASP A 60 2.27 4.11 -3.17
CA ASP A 60 2.46 4.44 -1.78
C ASP A 60 1.23 4.03 -0.96
N VAL A 61 1.40 3.22 0.08
CA VAL A 61 0.32 2.81 0.98
C VAL A 61 0.29 3.68 2.23
N ALA A 62 -0.90 4.09 2.64
CA ALA A 62 -1.14 4.78 3.91
C ALA A 62 -2.34 4.19 4.65
N ILE A 63 -2.26 4.05 5.99
CA ILE A 63 -3.31 3.43 6.81
C ILE A 63 -3.79 4.38 7.91
N HIS A 64 -5.08 4.66 7.94
CA HIS A 64 -5.69 5.42 9.02
C HIS A 64 -6.69 4.55 9.79
N ILE A 65 -6.52 4.47 11.10
CA ILE A 65 -7.47 3.84 12.02
C ILE A 65 -8.02 4.93 12.94
N GLY A 66 -9.32 5.22 12.88
CA GLY A 66 -9.90 6.28 13.72
C GLY A 66 -11.41 6.26 13.76
N LYS A 67 -12.06 7.31 14.26
CA LYS A 67 -13.51 7.25 14.55
C LYS A 67 -14.40 7.47 13.34
N THR A 68 -13.93 8.20 12.31
CA THR A 68 -14.78 8.58 11.16
C THR A 68 -14.04 8.61 9.83
N LYS A 69 -14.77 8.38 8.74
CA LYS A 69 -14.30 8.59 7.35
C LYS A 69 -13.78 10.02 7.12
N ARG A 70 -14.38 11.02 7.78
CA ARG A 70 -14.01 12.45 7.65
C ARG A 70 -12.66 12.76 8.30
N GLN A 71 -12.35 12.13 9.43
CA GLN A 71 -11.02 12.22 10.04
C GLN A 71 -9.95 11.64 9.13
N ALA A 72 -10.19 10.46 8.57
CA ALA A 72 -9.25 9.82 7.64
C ALA A 72 -8.93 10.70 6.42
N ASN A 73 -9.95 11.34 5.84
CA ASN A 73 -9.73 12.26 4.70
C ASN A 73 -8.94 13.50 5.11
N ARG A 74 -9.28 14.13 6.25
CA ARG A 74 -8.55 15.30 6.73
C ARG A 74 -7.08 14.98 6.98
N TRP A 75 -6.81 13.84 7.62
CA TRP A 75 -5.45 13.37 7.83
C TRP A 75 -4.72 13.14 6.50
N TYR A 76 -5.34 12.45 5.55
CA TYR A 76 -4.72 12.15 4.25
C TYR A 76 -4.47 13.41 3.39
N HIS A 77 -5.34 14.41 3.48
CA HIS A 77 -5.17 15.67 2.74
C HIS A 77 -4.24 16.67 3.44
N GLY A 78 -4.16 16.63 4.77
CA GLY A 78 -3.19 17.41 5.55
C GLY A 78 -1.79 16.79 5.59
N TRP A 79 -1.64 15.58 5.02
CA TRP A 79 -0.37 14.87 4.97
C TRP A 79 0.60 15.53 3.97
N SER A 80 1.79 15.88 4.44
CA SER A 80 2.88 16.34 3.58
C SER A 80 3.58 15.14 2.93
N GLN A 81 4.02 15.26 1.67
CA GLN A 81 4.79 14.18 1.00
C GLN A 81 6.12 13.86 1.70
N LYS A 82 6.59 14.74 2.60
CA LYS A 82 7.82 14.56 3.38
C LYS A 82 7.59 13.72 4.64
N ASP A 83 6.34 13.55 5.07
CA ASP A 83 6.03 12.72 6.24
C ASP A 83 6.07 11.24 5.87
N HIS A 84 7.13 10.56 6.32
CA HIS A 84 7.27 9.12 6.20
C HIS A 84 6.28 8.35 7.09
N ASN A 85 5.59 9.02 8.01
CA ASN A 85 4.58 8.40 8.85
C ASN A 85 3.26 8.24 8.10
N ARG A 86 3.20 7.17 7.30
CA ARG A 86 2.06 6.85 6.44
C ARG A 86 0.97 6.09 7.17
N SER A 87 1.04 5.96 8.49
CA SER A 87 0.03 5.21 9.23
C SER A 87 -0.29 5.82 10.60
N THR A 88 -1.56 6.04 10.89
CA THR A 88 -2.02 6.63 12.15
C THR A 88 -3.15 5.82 12.81
N GLY A 89 -3.46 6.16 14.05
CA GLY A 89 -4.43 5.46 14.89
C GLY A 89 -3.81 4.47 15.87
N ASP A 90 -4.68 3.71 16.55
CA ASP A 90 -4.32 2.83 17.65
C ASP A 90 -3.45 1.61 17.26
N GLY A 91 -3.40 1.29 15.96
CA GLY A 91 -2.66 0.14 15.45
C GLY A 91 -3.19 -1.18 16.03
N SER A 92 -4.50 -1.28 16.26
CA SER A 92 -5.11 -2.52 16.73
C SER A 92 -4.81 -3.69 15.79
N LEU A 93 -4.55 -4.87 16.36
CA LEU A 93 -4.15 -6.04 15.59
C LEU A 93 -5.20 -6.43 14.53
N ALA A 94 -6.49 -6.32 14.88
CA ALA A 94 -7.59 -6.57 13.96
C ALA A 94 -7.54 -5.63 12.74
N ALA A 95 -7.34 -4.33 12.96
CA ALA A 95 -7.27 -3.35 11.87
C ALA A 95 -6.02 -3.54 11.02
N LEU A 96 -4.87 -3.83 11.64
CA LEU A 96 -3.63 -4.11 10.91
C LEU A 96 -3.75 -5.39 10.08
N SER A 97 -4.24 -6.48 10.66
CA SER A 97 -4.46 -7.75 9.94
C SER A 97 -5.35 -7.56 8.72
N GLN A 98 -6.45 -6.82 8.87
CA GLN A 98 -7.36 -6.51 7.78
C GLN A 98 -6.73 -5.60 6.72
N ALA A 99 -5.94 -4.61 7.14
CA ALA A 99 -5.18 -3.77 6.21
C ALA A 99 -4.20 -4.58 5.37
N LEU A 100 -3.51 -5.57 5.97
CA LEU A 100 -2.59 -6.46 5.25
C LEU A 100 -3.32 -7.33 4.23
N ALA A 101 -4.51 -7.84 4.58
CA ALA A 101 -5.35 -8.57 3.64
C ALA A 101 -5.71 -7.71 2.41
N TYR A 102 -6.09 -6.45 2.64
CA TYR A 102 -6.37 -5.50 1.56
C TYR A 102 -5.15 -5.17 0.71
N ILE A 103 -3.99 -5.00 1.32
CA ILE A 103 -2.74 -4.74 0.59
C ILE A 103 -2.39 -5.94 -0.31
N ARG A 104 -2.47 -7.17 0.22
CA ARG A 104 -2.20 -8.38 -0.56
C ARG A 104 -3.17 -8.52 -1.73
N ALA A 105 -4.46 -8.33 -1.49
CA ALA A 105 -5.47 -8.35 -2.55
C ALA A 105 -5.21 -7.25 -3.61
N PHE A 106 -4.76 -6.07 -3.17
CA PHE A 106 -4.38 -4.98 -4.07
C PHE A 106 -3.22 -5.37 -4.99
N VAL A 107 -2.16 -5.94 -4.42
CA VAL A 107 -0.96 -6.37 -5.17
C VAL A 107 -1.33 -7.37 -6.26
N VAL A 108 -2.06 -8.44 -5.93
CA VAL A 108 -2.38 -9.50 -6.90
C VAL A 108 -3.43 -9.05 -7.93
N GLY A 109 -4.46 -8.30 -7.47
CA GLY A 109 -5.62 -7.98 -8.30
C GLY A 109 -5.48 -6.74 -9.19
N TYR A 110 -4.58 -5.81 -8.87
CA TYR A 110 -4.59 -4.48 -9.49
C TYR A 110 -3.24 -3.97 -10.00
N MET A 111 -2.12 -4.39 -9.42
CA MET A 111 -0.83 -3.91 -9.87
C MET A 111 -0.45 -4.51 -11.22
N GLY A 112 0.03 -3.66 -12.13
CA GLY A 112 0.57 -4.06 -13.44
C GLY A 112 2.08 -4.37 -13.41
N LYS A 113 2.63 -4.80 -14.56
CA LYS A 113 4.03 -5.27 -14.67
C LYS A 113 5.09 -4.23 -14.27
N ARG A 114 4.77 -2.94 -14.40
CA ARG A 114 5.66 -1.81 -14.04
C ARG A 114 5.28 -1.13 -12.74
N ASP A 115 4.36 -1.74 -11.98
CA ASP A 115 3.96 -1.24 -10.67
C ASP A 115 4.80 -1.89 -9.57
N GLU A 116 5.25 -1.05 -8.66
CA GLU A 116 5.83 -1.41 -7.37
C GLU A 116 4.95 -0.83 -6.28
N LEU A 117 4.81 -1.51 -5.14
CA LEU A 117 4.11 -1.01 -3.98
C LEU A 117 5.08 -0.84 -2.82
N GLN A 118 4.94 0.24 -2.05
CA GLN A 118 5.80 0.60 -0.93
C GLN A 118 4.96 0.93 0.31
N ILE A 119 5.25 0.23 1.41
CA ILE A 119 4.60 0.39 2.71
C ILE A 119 5.67 0.79 3.71
N TYR A 120 5.63 2.04 4.15
CA TYR A 120 6.55 2.56 5.16
C TYR A 120 5.95 2.44 6.55
N TRP A 121 6.82 2.30 7.55
CA TRP A 121 6.45 2.41 8.95
C TRP A 121 7.38 3.38 9.68
N SER A 122 6.89 3.95 10.76
CA SER A 122 7.68 4.79 11.68
C SER A 122 7.67 4.28 13.12
N ASP A 123 6.97 3.17 13.38
CA ASP A 123 6.89 2.56 14.72
C ASP A 123 7.03 1.04 14.64
N GLU A 124 7.54 0.45 15.72
CA GLU A 124 7.88 -0.97 15.79
C GLU A 124 6.63 -1.89 15.78
N ARG A 125 5.47 -1.39 16.21
CA ARG A 125 4.23 -2.18 16.20
C ARG A 125 3.79 -2.42 14.75
N ARG A 126 3.78 -1.36 13.93
CA ARG A 126 3.47 -1.47 12.49
C ARG A 126 4.55 -2.21 11.73
N ALA A 127 5.83 -2.00 12.07
CA ALA A 127 6.95 -2.76 11.51
C ALA A 127 6.72 -4.27 11.65
N ARG A 128 6.43 -4.73 12.87
CA ARG A 128 6.16 -6.15 13.15
C ARG A 128 4.95 -6.69 12.39
N ALA A 129 3.86 -5.92 12.31
CA ALA A 129 2.70 -6.32 11.52
C ALA A 129 3.04 -6.43 10.03
N TYR A 130 3.71 -5.43 9.45
CA TYR A 130 4.02 -5.39 8.02
C TYR A 130 5.01 -6.46 7.61
N ARG A 131 5.97 -6.84 8.47
CA ARG A 131 6.86 -7.99 8.22
C ARG A 131 6.11 -9.31 8.00
N TYR A 132 4.85 -9.44 8.44
CA TYR A 132 4.03 -10.61 8.12
C TYR A 132 3.79 -10.76 6.60
N LEU A 133 3.81 -9.66 5.85
CA LEU A 133 3.68 -9.68 4.39
C LEU A 133 4.82 -10.42 3.69
N LEU A 134 6.01 -10.48 4.30
CA LEU A 134 7.18 -11.18 3.75
C LEU A 134 6.98 -12.68 3.57
N ARG A 135 5.92 -13.25 4.16
CA ARG A 135 5.54 -14.65 3.97
C ARG A 135 4.85 -14.90 2.63
N TYR A 136 4.44 -13.85 1.91
CA TYR A 136 3.73 -13.96 0.65
C TYR A 136 4.67 -13.66 -0.53
N PRO A 137 4.53 -14.40 -1.65
CA PRO A 137 5.30 -14.12 -2.86
C PRO A 137 5.14 -12.68 -3.33
N GLY A 138 6.24 -12.11 -3.84
CA GLY A 138 6.28 -10.76 -4.36
C GLY A 138 6.51 -9.66 -3.32
N PHE A 139 6.54 -9.97 -2.01
CA PHE A 139 6.87 -9.00 -0.95
C PHE A 139 8.30 -9.19 -0.44
N PHE A 140 9.04 -8.10 -0.26
CA PHE A 140 10.44 -8.11 0.18
C PHE A 140 10.84 -6.80 0.87
N ILE A 141 12.01 -6.78 1.52
CA ILE A 141 12.63 -5.55 2.02
C ILE A 141 13.69 -5.13 0.98
N ASP A 142 13.56 -3.91 0.48
CA ASP A 142 14.55 -3.28 -0.39
C ASP A 142 15.73 -2.79 0.46
N LYS A 143 16.96 -3.13 0.06
CA LYS A 143 18.19 -2.74 0.78
C LYS A 143 18.32 -1.23 0.92
N ASP A 144 17.86 -0.48 -0.08
CA ASP A 144 17.92 0.98 -0.09
C ASP A 144 16.81 1.61 0.76
N ARG A 145 15.84 0.80 1.21
CA ARG A 145 14.65 1.25 1.97
C ARG A 145 14.34 0.26 3.10
N PRO A 146 15.24 0.12 4.09
CA PRO A 146 15.10 -0.88 5.16
C PRO A 146 13.88 -0.64 6.07
N ASN A 147 13.29 0.55 6.02
CA ASN A 147 12.07 0.93 6.72
C ASN A 147 10.80 0.81 5.85
N ALA A 148 10.84 0.04 4.77
CA ALA A 148 9.71 -0.24 3.92
C ALA A 148 9.58 -1.72 3.53
N ILE A 149 8.35 -2.16 3.35
CA ILE A 149 8.03 -3.39 2.63
C ILE A 149 7.75 -2.96 1.21
N THR A 150 8.48 -3.54 0.27
CA THR A 150 8.25 -3.40 -1.16
C THR A 150 7.50 -4.62 -1.66
N ALA A 151 6.63 -4.42 -2.66
CA ALA A 151 5.95 -5.51 -3.32
C ALA A 151 5.87 -5.34 -4.83
N TRP A 152 5.89 -6.47 -5.53
CA TRP A 152 5.52 -6.61 -6.94
C TRP A 152 4.39 -7.64 -7.07
N ASN A 153 3.64 -7.59 -8.17
CA ASN A 153 2.59 -8.58 -8.41
C ASN A 153 3.20 -9.91 -8.89
N PRO A 154 3.22 -10.96 -8.06
CA PRO A 154 3.89 -12.22 -8.40
C PRO A 154 3.22 -12.97 -9.55
N SER A 155 1.96 -12.69 -9.87
CA SER A 155 1.21 -13.38 -10.92
C SER A 155 1.55 -12.89 -12.34
N ILE A 156 2.23 -11.74 -12.45
CA ILE A 156 2.56 -11.12 -13.74
C ILE A 156 4.04 -10.74 -13.85
N TYR A 157 4.75 -10.75 -12.73
CA TYR A 157 6.17 -10.48 -12.67
C TYR A 157 6.93 -11.79 -12.90
N GLU A 158 7.50 -11.94 -14.09
CA GLU A 158 8.47 -12.98 -14.35
C GLU A 158 9.78 -12.55 -13.70
N PHE A 159 10.24 -13.33 -12.72
CA PHE A 159 11.48 -13.08 -11.98
C PHE A 159 12.67 -13.21 -12.94
N THR A 160 13.08 -12.12 -13.58
CA THR A 160 14.40 -12.02 -14.23
C THR A 160 15.40 -11.82 -13.09
N GLY A 161 16.07 -12.90 -12.69
CA GLY A 161 16.83 -12.98 -11.45
C GLY A 161 17.83 -11.86 -11.18
N GLU A 162 18.25 -11.81 -9.92
CA GLU A 162 19.29 -10.98 -9.31
C GLU A 162 18.86 -9.61 -8.77
N ARG A 163 18.28 -9.61 -7.56
CA ARG A 163 18.61 -8.63 -6.50
C ARG A 163 18.50 -9.30 -5.13
N GLY A 164 19.59 -9.94 -4.72
CA GLY A 164 19.86 -10.39 -3.35
C GLY A 164 20.87 -9.49 -2.68
#